data_AF-A0A7J7K4A3-F1
#
_entry.id   AF-A0A7J7K4A3-F1
#
_cell.length_a   1.000
_cell.length_b   1.000
_cell.length_c   1.000
_cell.angle_alpha   90.00
_cell.angle_beta   90.00
_cell.angle_gamma   90.00
#
_symmetry.space_group_name_H-M   'P 1'
#
loop_
_entity.id
_entity.type
_entity.pdbx_description
1 polymer ?
#
loop_
_entity_poly.entity_id
_entity_poly.type
_entity_poly.pdbx_seq_one_letter_code
_entity_poly.pdbx_strand_id
1 'polypeptide(L)'
;MRSNAKVHESCCRMLKVFQHGLRMLSAAWNPSSHMINSQQMLPLLSSTQTRCYKVAVSLERRCKDCYFVRRGGRLYMECKKHGRHKTMQKLSKSKYQLYFTDKPWWS
;
A
#
# COMPACT_ATOMS: atom_id res chain seq x y z
N MET A 1 22.12 7.04 19.90
CA MET A 1 22.43 6.06 18.82
C MET A 1 21.12 5.64 18.15
N ARG A 2 20.81 6.20 16.98
CA ARG A 2 19.59 5.92 16.21
C ARG A 2 19.93 4.93 15.09
N SER A 3 19.57 3.67 15.25
CA SER A 3 19.64 2.67 14.17
C SER A 3 18.27 2.52 13.51
N ASN A 4 18.19 2.99 12.26
CA ASN A 4 17.04 2.93 11.37
C ASN A 4 16.76 1.48 10.94
N ALA A 5 15.75 0.84 11.52
CA ALA A 5 15.23 -0.44 11.07
C ALA A 5 14.00 -0.23 10.18
N LYS A 6 14.23 -0.24 8.87
CA LYS A 6 13.22 -0.33 7.81
C LYS A 6 12.49 -1.67 7.96
N VAL A 7 11.30 -1.68 8.55
CA VAL A 7 10.48 -2.90 8.66
C VAL A 7 9.03 -2.58 8.32
N HIS A 8 8.60 -3.20 7.21
CA HIS A 8 7.23 -3.50 6.77
C HIS A 8 6.41 -2.36 6.12
N GLU A 9 6.67 -2.14 4.82
CA GLU A 9 5.82 -1.39 3.88
C GLU A 9 5.23 -2.33 2.79
N SER A 10 4.83 -3.56 3.16
CA SER A 10 4.41 -4.60 2.20
C SER A 10 2.91 -4.90 2.24
N CYS A 11 2.10 -4.01 1.64
CA CYS A 11 0.88 -4.46 0.95
C CYS A 11 0.31 -3.45 -0.07
N CYS A 12 0.77 -2.19 -0.08
CA CYS A 12 0.32 -1.19 -1.08
C CYS A 12 1.40 -0.73 -2.07
N ARG A 13 2.59 -1.33 -2.07
CA ARG A 13 3.72 -0.88 -2.91
C ARG A 13 4.19 -1.92 -3.94
N MET A 14 3.28 -2.73 -4.46
CA MET A 14 3.58 -3.70 -5.54
C MET A 14 3.27 -3.10 -6.92
N LEU A 15 3.79 -1.91 -7.22
CA LEU A 15 3.92 -1.37 -8.59
C LEU A 15 5.05 -0.32 -8.64
N LYS A 16 6.26 -0.67 -8.19
CA LYS A 16 7.44 0.15 -8.48
C LYS A 16 8.67 -0.71 -8.75
N VAL A 17 9.00 -0.77 -10.04
CA VAL A 17 10.34 -0.87 -10.66
C VAL A 17 10.87 -2.28 -10.93
N PHE A 18 10.70 -2.71 -12.18
CA PHE A 18 11.67 -3.55 -12.90
C PHE A 18 12.22 -2.73 -14.08
N GLN A 19 13.08 -1.75 -13.79
CA GLN A 19 13.91 -1.10 -14.81
C GLN A 19 15.02 -0.29 -14.13
N HIS A 20 16.07 -0.98 -13.69
CA HIS A 20 17.38 -0.36 -13.54
C HIS A 20 18.37 -1.18 -14.36
N GLY A 21 18.63 -0.71 -15.58
CA GLY A 21 19.61 -1.23 -16.51
C GLY A 21 20.10 -0.09 -17.39
N LEU A 22 21.29 0.43 -17.05
CA LEU A 22 22.21 1.27 -17.80
C LEU A 22 21.74 1.91 -19.13
N ARG A 23 21.85 3.24 -19.21
CA ARG A 23 22.90 3.93 -19.99
C ARG A 23 22.75 5.44 -19.88
N MET A 24 23.77 6.08 -19.33
CA MET A 24 24.12 7.46 -19.68
C MET A 24 24.37 7.50 -21.19
N LEU A 25 23.75 8.43 -21.91
CA LEU A 25 24.32 9.05 -23.11
C LEU A 25 23.63 10.41 -23.28
N SER A 26 24.47 11.43 -23.21
CA SER A 26 24.21 12.81 -23.61
C SER A 26 23.61 12.91 -25.01
N ALA A 27 22.66 13.83 -25.21
CA ALA A 27 22.83 14.96 -26.13
C ALA A 27 21.48 15.65 -26.41
N ALA A 28 21.59 16.98 -26.46
CA ALA A 28 20.84 17.90 -27.31
C ALA A 28 19.31 17.99 -27.15
N TRP A 29 18.91 19.18 -26.69
CA TRP A 29 17.65 19.79 -27.06
C TRP A 29 17.58 19.91 -28.58
N ASN A 30 16.55 19.34 -29.21
CA ASN A 30 16.12 19.79 -30.53
C ASN A 30 14.59 19.66 -30.67
N PRO A 31 13.87 20.77 -30.90
CA PRO A 31 12.44 20.76 -31.16
C PRO A 31 12.20 20.59 -32.66
N SER A 32 11.56 19.50 -33.08
CA SER A 32 10.90 19.45 -34.38
C SER A 32 9.81 18.40 -34.42
N SER A 33 8.61 18.91 -34.64
CA SER A 33 7.32 18.25 -34.75
C SER A 33 7.11 17.67 -36.14
N HIS A 34 6.92 16.35 -36.25
CA HIS A 34 6.16 15.74 -37.34
C HIS A 34 5.32 14.58 -36.80
N MET A 35 4.04 14.60 -37.15
CA MET A 35 3.00 13.72 -36.62
C MET A 35 3.14 12.29 -37.12
N ILE A 36 3.10 11.30 -36.23
CA ILE A 36 2.59 9.96 -36.55
C ILE A 36 1.56 9.58 -35.49
N ASN A 37 0.32 9.57 -35.97
CA ASN A 37 -0.86 9.00 -35.34
C ASN A 37 -0.70 7.48 -35.30
N SER A 38 -0.45 6.95 -34.10
CA SER A 38 -0.70 5.54 -33.80
C SER A 38 -1.40 5.51 -32.46
N GLN A 39 -2.69 5.85 -32.44
CA GLN A 39 -3.55 5.54 -31.31
C GLN A 39 -3.69 4.02 -31.19
N GLN A 40 -2.67 3.39 -30.61
CA GLN A 40 -2.79 2.07 -30.05
C GLN A 40 -3.70 2.23 -28.82
N MET A 41 -4.96 1.83 -28.98
CA MET A 41 -5.92 1.75 -27.88
C MET A 41 -5.40 0.71 -26.89
N LEU A 42 -4.57 1.17 -25.95
CA LEU A 42 -4.14 0.37 -24.82
C LEU A 42 -5.39 0.05 -24.01
N PRO A 43 -5.67 -1.23 -23.68
CA PRO A 43 -6.79 -1.56 -22.83
C PRO A 43 -6.61 -0.81 -21.52
N LEU A 44 -7.56 0.06 -21.20
CA LEU A 44 -7.59 0.83 -19.96
C LEU A 44 -7.71 -0.19 -18.83
N LEU A 45 -6.56 -0.58 -18.27
CA LEU A 45 -6.46 -1.50 -17.15
C LEU A 45 -7.18 -0.81 -15.99
N SER A 46 -8.47 -1.11 -15.87
CA SER A 46 -9.33 -0.57 -14.84
C SER A 46 -8.79 -1.14 -13.54
N SER A 47 -7.96 -0.35 -12.85
CA SER A 47 -7.34 -0.78 -11.60
C SER A 47 -8.48 -1.07 -10.63
N THR A 48 -8.85 -2.34 -10.50
CA THR A 48 -9.76 -2.78 -9.47
C THR A 48 -9.04 -2.46 -8.18
N GLN A 49 -9.46 -1.38 -7.52
CA GLN A 49 -8.81 -0.92 -6.31
C GLN A 49 -9.15 -1.93 -5.22
N THR A 50 -8.36 -3.00 -5.12
CA THR A 50 -8.43 -4.00 -4.07
C THR A 50 -8.20 -3.26 -2.76
N ARG A 51 -9.27 -3.10 -1.98
CA ARG A 51 -9.25 -2.25 -0.79
C ARG A 51 -8.65 -3.00 0.40
N CYS A 52 -7.32 -2.99 0.48
CA CYS A 52 -6.58 -3.47 1.64
C CYS A 52 -6.68 -2.50 2.83
N TYR A 53 -6.51 -3.01 4.06
CA TYR A 53 -6.42 -2.17 5.26
C TYR A 53 -5.11 -1.37 5.25
N LYS A 54 -5.20 -0.06 5.52
CA LYS A 54 -4.01 0.74 5.81
C LYS A 54 -3.60 0.54 7.27
N VAL A 55 -2.35 0.14 7.52
CA VAL A 55 -1.83 -0.01 8.89
C VAL A 55 -1.42 1.35 9.45
N ALA A 56 -1.92 1.69 10.65
CA ALA A 56 -1.67 2.98 11.31
C ALA A 56 -1.46 2.82 12.82
N VAL A 57 -0.70 3.73 13.43
CA VAL A 57 -0.45 3.73 14.89
C VAL A 57 -1.68 4.21 15.65
N SER A 58 -2.23 5.37 15.25
CA SER A 58 -3.53 5.87 15.70
C SER A 58 -4.62 5.52 14.69
N LEU A 59 -5.81 5.21 15.20
CA LEU A 59 -7.00 4.96 14.40
C LEU A 59 -8.01 6.06 14.72
N GLU A 60 -8.40 6.81 13.69
CA GLU A 60 -9.29 7.96 13.83
C GLU A 60 -10.47 7.85 12.89
N ARG A 61 -11.67 8.08 13.42
CA ARG A 61 -12.90 8.08 12.63
C ARG A 61 -12.89 9.25 11.66
N ARG A 62 -12.84 8.97 10.37
CA ARG A 62 -12.95 10.00 9.31
C ARG A 62 -14.40 10.35 8.95
N CYS A 63 -15.36 9.53 9.38
CA CYS A 63 -16.74 9.60 8.92
C CYS A 63 -17.74 9.09 9.97
N LYS A 64 -19.03 9.38 9.76
CA LYS A 64 -20.12 8.92 10.63
C LYS A 64 -20.29 7.39 10.60
N ASP A 65 -20.08 6.75 9.46
CA ASP A 65 -20.19 5.29 9.30
C ASP A 65 -18.91 4.52 9.70
N CYS A 66 -17.89 5.21 10.17
CA CYS A 66 -16.62 4.62 10.57
C CYS A 66 -16.75 4.11 12.02
N TYR A 67 -16.37 2.86 12.31
CA TYR A 67 -16.48 2.29 13.66
C TYR A 67 -15.31 1.38 14.00
N PHE A 68 -15.03 1.23 15.29
CA PHE A 68 -13.92 0.43 15.79
C PHE A 68 -14.36 -1.00 16.09
N VAL A 69 -13.52 -1.97 15.72
CA VAL A 69 -13.74 -3.40 15.99
C VAL A 69 -12.44 -4.03 16.46
N ARG A 70 -12.48 -4.87 17.49
CA ARG A 70 -11.33 -5.71 17.90
C ARG A 70 -11.49 -7.13 17.37
N ARG A 71 -10.48 -7.64 16.66
CA ARG A 71 -10.43 -9.01 16.13
C ARG A 71 -9.01 -9.53 16.25
N GLY A 72 -8.83 -10.78 16.72
CA GLY A 72 -7.49 -11.35 16.90
C GLY A 72 -6.55 -10.45 17.71
N GLY A 73 -7.09 -9.75 18.72
CA GLY A 73 -6.33 -8.84 19.58
C GLY A 73 -5.71 -7.60 18.93
N ARG A 74 -6.15 -7.27 17.70
CA ARG A 74 -5.81 -6.04 16.98
C ARG A 74 -7.06 -5.16 16.85
N LEU A 75 -6.89 -3.85 16.96
CA LEU A 75 -7.96 -2.88 16.70
C LEU A 75 -8.04 -2.55 15.20
N TYR A 76 -9.24 -2.50 14.66
CA TYR A 76 -9.53 -2.15 13.27
C TYR A 76 -10.51 -0.98 13.25
N MET A 77 -10.37 -0.10 12.26
CA MET A 77 -11.41 0.83 11.87
C MET A 77 -12.07 0.30 10.59
N GLU A 78 -13.34 -0.01 10.70
CA GLU A 78 -14.19 -0.41 9.59
C GLU A 78 -15.03 0.75 9.09
N CYS A 79 -15.37 0.71 7.81
CA CYS A 79 -16.33 1.63 7.22
C CYS A 79 -17.09 0.91 6.11
N LYS A 80 -18.43 0.95 6.17
CA LYS A 80 -19.30 0.32 5.17
C LYS A 80 -19.33 1.11 3.86
N LYS A 81 -19.37 2.45 3.93
CA LYS A 81 -19.48 3.33 2.75
C LYS A 81 -18.15 3.55 2.03
N HIS A 82 -17.07 3.77 2.78
CA HIS A 82 -15.78 4.18 2.22
C HIS A 82 -14.66 3.22 2.65
N GLY A 83 -14.31 2.29 1.78
CA GLY A 83 -13.23 1.35 2.08
C GLY A 83 -11.84 2.00 2.17
N ARG A 84 -11.65 3.23 1.67
CA ARG A 84 -10.44 4.05 1.93
C ARG A 84 -10.25 4.42 3.41
N HIS A 85 -11.30 4.26 4.23
CA HIS A 85 -11.24 4.45 5.67
C HIS A 85 -10.92 3.16 6.42
N LYS A 86 -10.77 2.02 5.74
CA LYS A 86 -10.39 0.78 6.42
C LYS A 86 -8.93 0.87 6.87
N THR A 87 -8.70 0.83 8.18
CA THR A 87 -7.36 0.86 8.76
C THR A 87 -7.19 -0.16 9.87
N MET A 88 -5.98 -0.69 10.04
CA MET A 88 -5.62 -1.67 11.08
C MET A 88 -4.58 -1.07 12.03
N GLN A 89 -4.69 -1.37 13.32
CA GLN A 89 -3.70 -0.98 14.32
C GLN A 89 -2.33 -1.59 14.03
N LYS A 90 -1.30 -0.75 14.06
CA LYS A 90 0.10 -1.19 14.04
C LYS A 90 0.44 -1.83 15.39
N LEU A 91 0.87 -3.09 15.36
CA LEU A 91 1.43 -3.74 16.54
C LEU A 91 2.92 -3.39 16.70
N SER A 92 3.39 -3.36 17.95
CA SER A 92 4.83 -3.37 18.24
C SER A 92 5.43 -4.74 17.85
N LYS A 93 6.76 -4.81 17.69
CA LYS A 93 7.46 -6.06 17.35
C LYS A 93 7.19 -7.17 18.38
N SER A 94 7.31 -6.85 19.66
CA SER A 94 7.04 -7.80 20.76
C SER A 94 5.64 -8.38 20.69
N LYS A 95 4.64 -7.52 20.47
CA LYS A 95 3.25 -7.94 20.37
C LYS A 95 3.00 -8.72 19.08
N TYR A 96 3.62 -8.33 17.95
CA TYR A 96 3.50 -9.04 16.69
C TYR A 96 3.94 -10.50 16.80
N GLN A 97 5.08 -10.75 17.46
CA GLN A 97 5.61 -12.09 17.73
C GLN A 97 4.53 -12.95 18.41
N LEU A 98 4.01 -12.50 19.57
CA LEU A 98 2.97 -13.21 20.33
C LEU A 98 1.72 -13.56 19.51
N TYR A 99 1.33 -12.70 18.56
CA TYR A 99 0.15 -12.96 17.73
C TYR A 99 0.39 -13.90 16.55
N PHE A 100 1.62 -13.98 16.04
CA PHE A 100 1.92 -14.68 14.79
C PHE A 100 2.70 -15.98 14.98
N THR A 101 3.53 -16.09 16.03
CA THR A 101 4.32 -17.31 16.32
C THR A 101 3.60 -18.28 17.26
N ASP A 102 2.80 -17.76 18.18
CA ASP A 102 2.29 -18.57 19.30
C ASP A 102 0.86 -19.09 19.04
N LYS A 103 0.26 -18.75 17.90
CA LYS A 103 -1.05 -19.27 17.47
C LYS A 103 -0.90 -20.12 16.21
N PRO A 104 -0.87 -21.46 16.36
CA PRO A 104 -0.86 -22.33 15.20
C PRO A 104 -2.12 -22.16 14.35
N TRP A 105 -1.97 -22.32 13.03
CA TRP A 105 -2.99 -22.03 12.01
C TRP A 105 -4.16 -23.04 11.97
N TRP A 106 -4.23 -23.98 12.92
CA TRP A 106 -5.22 -25.06 12.99
C TRP A 106 -6.04 -25.09 14.30
N SER A 107 -5.94 -24.05 15.13
CA SER A 107 -6.70 -23.92 16.39
C SER A 107 -7.95 -23.06 16.26
#